data_AF-A0AA43FFD7-F1
#
_entry.id   AF-A0AA43FFD7-F1
#
_cell.length_a   1.000
_cell.length_b   1.000
_cell.length_c   1.000
_cell.angle_alpha   90.00
_cell.angle_beta   90.00
_cell.angle_gamma   90.00
#
_symmetry.space_group_name_H-M   'P 1'
#
loop_
_entity.id
_entity.type
_entity.pdbx_description
1 polymer ?
#
loop_
_entity_poly.entity_id
_entity_poly.type
_entity_poly.pdbx_seq_one_letter_code
_entity_poly.pdbx_strand_id
1 'polypeptide(L)'
;MKARTEVRDGMRITWHQPILMDDGTVLRADVFRPIDDGRYPVILTYGIYAKGVAYQEGYPLQWAKMVEDHPEILEGSTNKYQNWEVTDPERWVPDGYVCVRVDSRGAGWSPGFMQPNSPREIEDLYQCIEWAGTESWSNGKVGMLGISYYARNQWRVAGMEPPHLAAIIPWEGANDPYRDSGYHGGILSQFQELWSKVQVVNVQYGRGDRARTNPNTG
;
A
#
# COMPACT_ATOMS: atom_id res chain seq x y z
N MET A 1 8.74 0.00 -17.39
CA MET A 1 9.53 -1.22 -17.11
C MET A 1 8.59 -2.43 -17.04
N LYS A 2 9.04 -3.62 -17.47
CA LYS A 2 8.25 -4.86 -17.39
C LYS A 2 8.27 -5.41 -15.96
N ALA A 3 7.23 -6.15 -15.57
CA ALA A 3 7.24 -6.87 -14.30
C ALA A 3 8.42 -7.85 -14.27
N ARG A 4 9.10 -7.95 -13.12
CA ARG A 4 10.24 -8.85 -12.91
C ARG A 4 10.02 -9.67 -11.65
N THR A 5 10.32 -10.97 -11.69
CA THR A 5 10.22 -11.84 -10.52
C THR A 5 11.61 -12.37 -10.16
N GLU A 6 11.94 -12.36 -8.87
CA GLU A 6 13.18 -12.91 -8.33
C GLU A 6 12.93 -13.61 -6.99
N VAL A 7 13.90 -14.43 -6.56
CA VAL A 7 13.96 -14.94 -5.19
C VAL A 7 15.05 -14.17 -4.46
N ARG A 8 14.67 -13.49 -3.37
CA ARG A 8 15.56 -12.62 -2.62
C ARG A 8 15.10 -12.52 -1.17
N ASP A 9 16.06 -12.47 -0.24
CA ASP A 9 15.81 -12.25 1.19
C ASP A 9 14.71 -13.18 1.75
N GLY A 10 14.70 -14.45 1.33
CA GLY A 10 13.75 -15.48 1.78
C GLY A 10 12.36 -15.44 1.13
N MET A 11 12.14 -14.57 0.14
CA MET A 11 10.84 -14.37 -0.49
C MET A 11 10.93 -14.50 -2.02
N ARG A 12 9.83 -14.88 -2.65
CA ARG A 12 9.63 -14.72 -4.10
C ARG A 12 8.94 -13.37 -4.32
N ILE A 13 9.63 -12.44 -4.98
CA ILE A 13 9.20 -11.05 -5.12
C ILE A 13 8.93 -10.76 -6.59
N THR A 14 7.72 -10.29 -6.90
CA THR A 14 7.35 -9.79 -8.22
C THR A 14 7.19 -8.27 -8.16
N TRP A 15 8.09 -7.58 -8.85
CA TRP A 15 8.12 -6.11 -8.91
C TRP A 15 7.29 -5.60 -10.08
N HIS A 16 6.56 -4.49 -9.85
CA HIS A 16 5.75 -3.79 -10.86
C HIS A 16 4.71 -4.65 -11.57
N GLN A 17 4.16 -5.64 -10.86
CA GLN A 17 3.05 -6.47 -11.30
C GLN A 17 1.91 -5.58 -11.84
N PRO A 18 1.50 -5.75 -13.12
CA PRO A 18 0.38 -5.02 -13.67
C PRO A 18 -0.95 -5.52 -13.08
N ILE A 19 -1.84 -4.58 -12.78
CA ILE A 19 -3.25 -4.86 -12.47
C ILE A 19 -4.09 -4.02 -13.42
N LEU A 20 -4.85 -4.67 -14.29
CA LEU A 20 -5.71 -4.00 -15.28
C LEU A 20 -7.04 -3.61 -14.61
N MET A 21 -7.35 -2.31 -14.65
CA MET A 21 -8.64 -1.77 -14.23
C MET A 21 -9.66 -1.83 -15.37
N ASP A 22 -10.95 -1.75 -15.03
CA ASP A 22 -12.11 -1.67 -15.92
C ASP A 22 -12.03 -0.59 -17.00
N ASP A 23 -11.39 0.54 -16.70
CA ASP A 23 -11.20 1.66 -17.64
C ASP A 23 -9.94 1.53 -18.53
N GLY A 24 -9.23 0.40 -18.45
CA GLY A 24 -8.00 0.15 -19.20
C GLY A 24 -6.73 0.69 -18.54
N THR A 25 -6.83 1.40 -17.41
CA THR A 25 -5.66 1.84 -16.65
C THR A 25 -4.96 0.63 -16.05
N VAL A 26 -3.62 0.61 -16.12
CA VAL A 26 -2.80 -0.46 -15.52
C VAL A 26 -2.08 0.07 -14.29
N LEU A 27 -2.57 -0.32 -13.12
CA LEU A 27 -1.90 -0.03 -11.85
C LEU A 27 -0.68 -0.95 -11.65
N ARG A 28 0.19 -0.57 -10.72
CA ARG A 28 1.45 -1.27 -10.43
C ARG A 28 1.52 -1.69 -8.98
N ALA A 29 1.78 -2.96 -8.77
CA ALA A 29 1.98 -3.54 -7.45
C ALA A 29 3.35 -4.21 -7.31
N ASP A 30 3.84 -4.29 -6.08
CA ASP A 30 4.86 -5.26 -5.70
C ASP A 30 4.20 -6.39 -4.91
N VAL A 31 4.58 -7.62 -5.21
CA VAL A 31 4.02 -8.84 -4.60
C VAL A 31 5.16 -9.60 -3.92
N PHE A 32 5.09 -9.71 -2.61
CA PHE A 32 6.03 -10.47 -1.77
C PHE A 32 5.33 -11.75 -1.30
N ARG A 33 5.83 -12.92 -1.65
CA ARG A 33 5.18 -14.19 -1.33
C ARG A 33 6.16 -15.30 -0.96
N PRO A 34 5.69 -16.39 -0.33
CA PRO A 34 6.53 -17.55 -0.04
C PRO A 34 7.22 -18.11 -1.29
N ILE A 35 8.41 -18.68 -1.11
CA ILE A 35 9.19 -19.29 -2.20
C ILE A 35 8.50 -20.55 -2.72
N ASP A 36 7.92 -21.32 -1.80
CA ASP A 36 7.24 -22.57 -2.12
C ASP A 36 5.91 -22.31 -2.81
N ASP A 37 5.62 -23.13 -3.82
CA ASP A 37 4.34 -23.07 -4.51
C ASP A 37 3.20 -23.46 -3.57
N GLY A 38 2.09 -22.72 -3.65
CA GLY A 38 0.99 -22.86 -2.72
C GLY A 38 -0.03 -21.74 -2.90
N ARG A 39 -1.10 -21.81 -2.12
CA ARG A 39 -2.16 -20.80 -2.06
C ARG A 39 -2.22 -20.23 -0.66
N TYR A 40 -1.98 -18.94 -0.54
CA TYR A 40 -1.78 -18.24 0.72
C TYR A 40 -2.81 -17.11 0.90
N PRO A 41 -3.18 -16.74 2.14
CA PRO A 41 -3.93 -15.51 2.39
C PRO A 41 -3.12 -14.27 1.97
N VAL A 42 -3.82 -13.20 1.59
CA VAL A 42 -3.21 -11.98 1.07
C VAL A 42 -3.39 -10.83 2.04
N ILE A 43 -2.35 -10.02 2.25
CA ILE A 43 -2.42 -8.71 2.91
C ILE A 43 -2.20 -7.66 1.84
N LEU A 44 -3.23 -6.85 1.57
CA LEU A 44 -3.22 -5.83 0.53
C LEU A 44 -3.15 -4.42 1.12
N THR A 45 -2.23 -3.62 0.59
CA THR A 45 -2.13 -2.18 0.83
C THR A 45 -2.26 -1.42 -0.48
N TYR A 46 -3.01 -0.33 -0.47
CA TYR A 46 -3.27 0.53 -1.62
C TYR A 46 -3.23 1.99 -1.19
N GLY A 47 -2.37 2.79 -1.83
CA GLY A 47 -2.29 4.19 -1.47
C GLY A 47 -1.31 5.01 -2.30
N ILE A 48 -1.17 6.26 -1.89
CA ILE A 48 -0.60 7.32 -2.70
C ILE A 48 0.88 7.64 -2.39
N TYR A 49 1.46 7.04 -1.35
CA TYR A 49 2.80 7.39 -0.84
C TYR A 49 3.97 6.71 -1.57
N ALA A 50 3.70 6.09 -2.72
CA ALA A 50 4.64 5.38 -3.57
C ALA A 50 5.34 4.17 -2.90
N LYS A 51 5.08 2.98 -3.45
CA LYS A 51 5.60 1.69 -2.98
C LYS A 51 7.14 1.58 -3.03
N GLY A 52 7.80 2.41 -3.84
CA GLY A 52 9.25 2.47 -3.98
C GLY A 52 9.97 3.41 -3.00
N VAL A 53 9.27 3.98 -2.02
CA VAL A 53 9.89 4.86 -1.01
C VAL A 53 10.24 4.06 0.23
N ALA A 54 11.53 3.78 0.42
CA ALA A 54 12.03 3.18 1.65
C ALA A 54 11.66 4.05 2.86
N TYR A 55 11.22 3.43 3.97
CA TYR A 55 10.86 4.16 5.17
C TYR A 55 12.04 5.02 5.68
N GLN A 56 13.24 4.45 5.71
CA GLN A 56 14.47 5.08 6.17
C GLN A 56 14.81 6.39 5.43
N GLU A 57 14.37 6.55 4.18
CA GLU A 57 14.63 7.75 3.38
C GLU A 57 13.43 8.68 3.27
N GLY A 58 12.22 8.13 3.17
CA GLY A 58 11.00 8.92 3.08
C GLY A 58 10.70 9.67 4.37
N TYR A 59 10.99 9.03 5.51
CA TYR A 59 10.64 9.52 6.84
C TYR A 59 11.77 9.22 7.85
N PRO A 60 12.99 9.77 7.63
CA PRO A 60 14.19 9.40 8.38
C PRO A 60 14.08 9.73 9.88
N LEU A 61 13.40 10.83 10.23
CA LEU A 61 13.21 11.24 11.62
C LEU A 61 12.27 10.28 12.36
N GLN A 62 11.17 9.89 11.71
CA GLN A 62 10.20 8.95 12.25
C GLN A 62 10.82 7.55 12.36
N TRP A 63 11.60 7.13 11.36
CA TRP A 63 12.37 5.88 11.39
C TRP A 63 13.34 5.87 12.58
N ALA A 64 14.17 6.91 12.72
CA ALA A 64 15.14 7.00 13.80
C ALA A 64 14.46 6.95 15.17
N LYS A 65 13.37 7.70 15.36
CA LYS A 65 12.60 7.68 16.60
C LYS A 65 11.98 6.31 16.88
N MET A 66 11.42 5.65 15.86
CA MET A 66 10.82 4.33 16.02
C MET A 66 11.87 3.31 16.46
N VAL A 67 13.07 3.32 15.86
CA VAL A 67 14.17 2.43 16.28
C VAL A 67 14.68 2.75 17.68
N GLU A 68 14.75 4.04 18.04
CA GLU A 68 15.15 4.47 19.38
C GLU A 68 14.16 4.00 20.46
N ASP A 69 12.86 4.21 20.23
CA ASP A 69 11.80 3.85 21.18
C ASP A 69 11.53 2.34 21.21
N HIS A 70 11.72 1.65 20.08
CA HIS A 70 11.38 0.23 19.87
C HIS A 70 12.48 -0.53 19.10
N PRO A 71 13.65 -0.79 19.71
CA PRO A 71 14.75 -1.46 19.02
C PRO A 71 14.43 -2.88 18.53
N GLU A 72 13.45 -3.56 19.13
CA GLU A 72 12.97 -4.90 18.76
C GLU A 72 12.42 -5.00 17.33
N ILE A 73 12.10 -3.86 16.70
CA ILE A 73 11.66 -3.82 15.30
C ILE A 73 12.76 -4.28 14.33
N LEU A 74 14.03 -4.17 14.75
CA LEU A 74 15.18 -4.62 13.98
C LEU A 74 15.44 -6.12 14.10
N GLU A 75 14.77 -6.80 15.04
CA GLU A 75 14.93 -8.24 15.21
C GLU A 75 14.10 -9.00 14.18
N GLY A 76 14.72 -10.00 13.53
CA GLY A 76 14.04 -10.89 12.60
C GLY A 76 13.63 -10.27 11.25
N SER A 77 14.00 -9.01 10.98
CA SER A 77 13.75 -8.36 9.69
C SER A 77 14.89 -7.41 9.34
N THR A 78 15.26 -7.35 8.06
CA THR A 78 16.22 -6.36 7.58
C THR A 78 15.60 -4.97 7.41
N ASN A 79 14.26 -4.89 7.44
CA ASN A 79 13.45 -3.68 7.24
C ASN A 79 13.71 -2.99 5.89
N LYS A 80 14.39 -3.66 4.94
CA LYS A 80 14.71 -3.08 3.61
C LYS A 80 13.45 -2.80 2.79
N TYR A 81 12.41 -3.60 3.02
CA TYR A 81 11.15 -3.58 2.30
C TYR A 81 10.06 -2.76 2.99
N GLN A 82 10.32 -2.29 4.22
CA GLN A 82 9.35 -1.54 4.98
C GLN A 82 9.16 -0.14 4.39
N ASN A 83 7.90 0.23 4.21
CA ASN A 83 7.50 1.59 3.88
C ASN A 83 6.72 2.18 5.05
N TRP A 84 6.59 3.51 5.01
CA TRP A 84 5.72 4.23 5.92
C TRP A 84 4.29 3.66 5.91
N GLU A 85 3.73 3.42 7.10
CA GLU A 85 2.32 3.04 7.33
C GLU A 85 1.84 1.70 6.75
N VAL A 86 2.72 0.86 6.23
CA VAL A 86 2.35 -0.46 5.67
C VAL A 86 3.18 -1.58 6.28
N THR A 87 2.72 -2.82 6.08
CA THR A 87 3.40 -4.00 6.61
C THR A 87 4.79 -4.20 6.01
N ASP A 88 5.68 -4.73 6.84
CA ASP A 88 6.95 -5.27 6.41
C ASP A 88 6.77 -6.72 5.93
N PRO A 89 7.01 -7.02 4.64
CA PRO A 89 6.83 -8.38 4.12
C PRO A 89 7.76 -9.41 4.75
N GLU A 90 8.94 -9.01 5.27
CA GLU A 90 9.86 -9.94 5.95
C GLU A 90 9.27 -10.52 7.23
N ARG A 91 8.23 -9.90 7.81
CA ARG A 91 7.51 -10.39 8.99
C ARG A 91 6.37 -11.34 8.64
N TRP A 92 5.67 -11.10 7.54
CA TRP A 92 4.43 -11.81 7.20
C TRP A 92 4.63 -12.97 6.23
N VAL A 93 5.59 -12.86 5.31
CA VAL A 93 5.85 -13.93 4.33
C VAL A 93 6.34 -15.22 4.99
N PRO A 94 7.23 -15.20 6.01
CA PRO A 94 7.61 -16.43 6.73
C PRO A 94 6.44 -17.16 7.40
N ASP A 95 5.40 -16.42 7.78
CA ASP A 95 4.17 -16.97 8.38
C ASP A 95 3.14 -17.44 7.32
N GLY A 96 3.52 -17.46 6.05
CA GLY A 96 2.69 -17.98 4.97
C GLY A 96 1.65 -16.99 4.45
N TYR A 97 1.91 -15.68 4.51
CA TYR A 97 1.09 -14.66 3.86
C TYR A 97 1.74 -14.13 2.58
N VAL A 98 0.91 -13.68 1.63
CA VAL A 98 1.36 -12.82 0.53
C VAL A 98 1.13 -11.37 0.91
N CYS A 99 2.13 -10.51 0.78
CA CYS A 99 1.95 -9.06 0.90
C CYS A 99 1.89 -8.43 -0.50
N VAL A 100 0.82 -7.69 -0.78
CA VAL A 100 0.63 -6.91 -2.01
C VAL A 100 0.65 -5.44 -1.65
N ARG A 101 1.52 -4.68 -2.33
CA ARG A 101 1.60 -3.22 -2.19
C ARG A 101 1.31 -2.55 -3.52
N VAL A 102 0.18 -1.87 -3.61
CA VAL A 102 -0.30 -1.21 -4.83
C VAL A 102 -0.06 0.29 -4.76
N ASP A 103 0.57 0.83 -5.81
CA ASP A 103 0.53 2.27 -6.07
C ASP A 103 -0.86 2.62 -6.62
N SER A 104 -1.59 3.49 -5.92
CA SER A 104 -2.89 3.97 -6.38
C SER A 104 -2.78 4.69 -7.74
N ARG A 105 -3.93 4.91 -8.39
CA ARG A 105 -3.97 5.72 -9.62
C ARG A 105 -3.27 7.06 -9.45
N GLY A 106 -2.38 7.39 -10.39
CA GLY A 106 -1.57 8.61 -10.37
C GLY A 106 -0.49 8.68 -9.29
N ALA A 107 -0.22 7.59 -8.55
CA ALA A 107 0.85 7.49 -7.57
C ALA A 107 2.02 6.67 -8.12
N GLY A 108 3.25 7.04 -7.73
CA GLY A 108 4.45 6.21 -7.95
C GLY A 108 4.55 5.69 -9.39
N TRP A 109 4.50 4.38 -9.55
CA TRP A 109 4.60 3.68 -10.83
C TRP A 109 3.29 3.60 -11.62
N SER A 110 2.14 3.85 -10.97
CA SER A 110 0.82 3.81 -11.57
C SER A 110 0.51 5.13 -12.29
N PRO A 111 0.12 5.11 -13.58
CA PRO A 111 -0.24 6.30 -14.32
C PRO A 111 -1.60 6.86 -13.88
N GLY A 112 -2.00 7.98 -14.47
CA GLY A 112 -3.33 8.56 -14.31
C GLY A 112 -3.36 9.72 -13.35
N PHE A 113 -4.55 10.14 -12.94
CA PHE A 113 -4.73 11.29 -12.06
C PHE A 113 -5.15 10.84 -10.67
N MET A 114 -4.35 11.19 -9.66
CA MET A 114 -4.61 10.93 -8.26
C MET A 114 -5.71 11.88 -7.77
N GLN A 115 -6.84 11.32 -7.36
CA GLN A 115 -7.93 12.02 -6.71
C GLN A 115 -8.21 11.37 -5.35
N PRO A 116 -7.47 11.77 -4.30
CA PRO A 116 -7.58 11.13 -2.99
C PRO A 116 -9.01 11.19 -2.44
N ASN A 117 -9.49 10.08 -1.91
CA ASN A 117 -10.85 9.86 -1.39
C ASN A 117 -11.97 9.91 -2.44
N SER A 118 -11.64 9.85 -3.73
CA SER A 118 -12.66 9.82 -4.79
C SER A 118 -13.33 8.43 -4.92
N PRO A 119 -14.58 8.36 -5.42
CA PRO A 119 -15.21 7.07 -5.72
C PRO A 119 -14.35 6.18 -6.64
N ARG A 120 -13.71 6.79 -7.66
CA ARG A 120 -12.83 6.09 -8.60
C ARG A 120 -11.66 5.39 -7.91
N GLU A 121 -11.08 6.01 -6.89
CA GLU A 121 -9.99 5.40 -6.11
C GLU A 121 -10.47 4.16 -5.35
N ILE A 122 -11.69 4.19 -4.81
CA ILE A 122 -12.26 3.05 -4.08
C ILE A 122 -12.68 1.94 -5.03
N GLU A 123 -13.19 2.27 -6.23
CA GLU A 123 -13.44 1.30 -7.31
C GLU A 123 -12.16 0.61 -7.79
N ASP A 124 -11.06 1.36 -7.93
CA ASP A 124 -9.75 0.78 -8.26
C ASP A 124 -9.28 -0.19 -7.15
N LEU A 125 -9.45 0.19 -5.89
CA LEU A 125 -9.11 -0.65 -4.74
C LEU A 125 -9.97 -1.93 -4.68
N TYR A 126 -11.28 -1.82 -4.91
CA TYR A 126 -12.16 -2.98 -5.05
C TYR A 126 -11.61 -3.96 -6.09
N GLN A 127 -11.25 -3.47 -7.28
CA GLN A 127 -10.71 -4.32 -8.35
C GLN A 127 -9.35 -4.93 -7.98
N CYS A 128 -8.51 -4.20 -7.25
CA CYS A 128 -7.24 -4.74 -6.74
C CYS A 128 -7.48 -5.89 -5.75
N ILE A 129 -8.51 -5.81 -4.91
CA ILE A 129 -8.89 -6.89 -3.99
C ILE A 129 -9.36 -8.12 -4.77
N GLU A 130 -10.26 -7.95 -5.74
CA GLU A 130 -10.77 -9.07 -6.55
C GLU A 130 -9.66 -9.72 -7.39
N TRP A 131 -8.75 -8.93 -7.94
CA TRP A 131 -7.55 -9.42 -8.59
C TRP A 131 -6.69 -10.24 -7.64
N ALA A 132 -6.36 -9.69 -6.46
CA ALA A 132 -5.53 -10.38 -5.47
C ALA A 132 -6.20 -11.66 -4.92
N GLY A 133 -7.53 -11.74 -4.90
CA GLY A 133 -8.28 -12.92 -4.50
C GLY A 133 -8.25 -14.07 -5.52
N THR A 134 -7.98 -13.78 -6.80
CA THR A 134 -8.10 -14.74 -7.90
C THR A 134 -6.77 -15.22 -8.47
N GLU A 135 -5.66 -14.58 -8.11
CA GLU A 135 -4.32 -15.00 -8.51
C GLU A 135 -3.97 -16.43 -8.05
N SER A 136 -3.15 -17.13 -8.84
CA SER A 136 -2.80 -18.55 -8.61
C SER A 136 -2.16 -18.85 -7.25
N TRP A 137 -1.51 -17.86 -6.65
CA TRP A 137 -0.86 -17.94 -5.33
C TRP A 137 -1.80 -17.53 -4.17
N SER A 138 -3.01 -17.07 -4.47
CA SER A 138 -3.99 -16.63 -3.47
C SER A 138 -4.94 -17.76 -3.08
N ASN A 139 -5.26 -17.90 -1.80
CA ASN A 139 -6.28 -18.83 -1.32
C ASN A 139 -7.71 -18.25 -1.40
N GLY A 140 -7.90 -17.07 -1.98
CA GLY A 140 -9.19 -16.38 -2.09
C GLY A 140 -9.54 -15.48 -0.92
N LYS A 141 -8.71 -15.41 0.13
CA LYS A 141 -8.92 -14.51 1.28
C LYS A 141 -7.94 -13.35 1.24
N VAL A 142 -8.47 -12.16 1.00
CA VAL A 142 -7.72 -10.90 1.04
C VAL A 142 -8.06 -10.17 2.34
N GLY A 143 -7.04 -9.89 3.13
CA GLY A 143 -7.10 -8.97 4.25
C GLY A 143 -6.45 -7.63 3.89
N MET A 144 -6.85 -6.57 4.57
CA MET A 144 -6.15 -5.28 4.49
C MET A 144 -5.58 -4.90 5.86
N LEU A 145 -4.38 -4.35 5.87
CA LEU A 145 -3.70 -3.86 7.06
C LEU A 145 -2.82 -2.67 6.67
N GLY A 146 -3.01 -1.55 7.33
CA GLY A 146 -2.25 -0.33 7.10
C GLY A 146 -2.73 0.78 8.02
N ILE A 147 -1.95 1.85 8.10
CA ILE A 147 -2.14 2.96 9.03
C ILE A 147 -2.68 4.19 8.29
N SER A 148 -3.37 5.09 8.98
CA SER A 148 -3.74 6.42 8.47
C SER A 148 -4.46 6.36 7.13
N TYR A 149 -3.90 6.86 6.02
CA TYR A 149 -4.56 6.86 4.70
C TYR A 149 -4.92 5.44 4.24
N TYR A 150 -4.01 4.49 4.45
CA TYR A 150 -4.26 3.08 4.15
C TYR A 150 -5.40 2.52 5.02
N ALA A 151 -5.55 2.98 6.27
CA ALA A 151 -6.66 2.61 7.12
C ALA A 151 -7.99 3.24 6.68
N ARG A 152 -8.01 4.52 6.26
CA ARG A 152 -9.23 5.17 5.74
C ARG A 152 -9.79 4.44 4.52
N ASN A 153 -8.91 3.99 3.63
CA ASN A 153 -9.28 3.25 2.43
C ASN A 153 -9.99 1.93 2.75
N GLN A 154 -9.61 1.26 3.84
CA GLN A 154 -10.23 0.00 4.28
C GLN A 154 -11.70 0.18 4.61
N TRP A 155 -12.07 1.21 5.38
CA TRP A 155 -13.47 1.47 5.71
C TRP A 155 -14.34 1.69 4.47
N ARG A 156 -13.81 2.47 3.53
CA ARG A 156 -14.53 2.83 2.30
C ARG A 156 -14.76 1.64 1.39
N VAL A 157 -13.73 0.85 1.13
CA VAL A 157 -13.86 -0.31 0.24
C VAL A 157 -14.63 -1.45 0.91
N ALA A 158 -14.54 -1.61 2.23
CA ALA A 158 -15.36 -2.59 2.95
C ALA A 158 -16.86 -2.31 2.80
N GLY A 159 -17.26 -1.04 2.71
CA GLY A 159 -18.64 -0.64 2.41
C GLY A 159 -19.13 -1.02 1.00
N MET A 160 -18.24 -1.45 0.10
CA MET A 160 -18.59 -2.01 -1.22
C MET A 160 -18.72 -3.53 -1.20
N GLU A 161 -18.48 -4.18 -0.06
CA GLU A 161 -18.58 -5.63 0.14
C GLU A 161 -17.84 -6.49 -0.93
N PRO A 162 -16.53 -6.29 -1.16
CA PRO A 162 -15.79 -7.10 -2.14
C PRO A 162 -15.83 -8.58 -1.75
N PRO A 163 -16.23 -9.50 -2.65
CA PRO A 163 -16.36 -10.93 -2.34
C PRO A 163 -15.12 -11.58 -1.75
N HIS A 164 -13.91 -11.13 -2.12
CA HIS A 164 -12.66 -11.70 -1.62
C HIS A 164 -12.13 -11.00 -0.36
N LEU A 165 -12.74 -9.90 0.10
CA LEU A 165 -12.32 -9.19 1.31
C LEU A 165 -12.77 -9.95 2.55
N ALA A 166 -11.83 -10.64 3.20
CA ALA A 166 -12.09 -11.50 4.35
C ALA A 166 -11.89 -10.78 5.70
N ALA A 167 -11.03 -9.75 5.77
CA ALA A 167 -10.76 -9.00 6.99
C ALA A 167 -10.19 -7.61 6.72
N ILE A 168 -10.42 -6.66 7.63
CA ILE A 168 -9.74 -5.36 7.65
C ILE A 168 -9.13 -5.12 9.03
N ILE A 169 -7.95 -4.50 9.06
CA ILE A 169 -7.27 -4.00 10.25
C ILE A 169 -6.95 -2.51 10.01
N PRO A 170 -7.95 -1.62 10.15
CA PRO A 170 -7.80 -0.19 9.94
C PRO A 170 -7.14 0.44 11.17
N TRP A 171 -5.81 0.52 11.16
CA TRP A 171 -5.05 1.07 12.28
C TRP A 171 -5.02 2.61 12.19
N GLU A 172 -5.66 3.30 13.14
CA GLU A 172 -5.68 4.77 13.20
C GLU A 172 -6.22 5.46 11.92
N GLY A 173 -7.28 4.89 11.34
CA GLY A 173 -7.96 5.42 10.16
C GLY A 173 -9.30 6.10 10.45
N ALA A 174 -9.41 7.38 10.09
CA ALA A 174 -10.68 8.11 10.08
C ALA A 174 -11.70 7.55 9.07
N ASN A 175 -12.99 7.66 9.37
CA ASN A 175 -14.07 7.21 8.48
C ASN A 175 -14.98 8.37 8.03
N ASP A 176 -15.03 9.48 8.78
CA ASP A 176 -15.75 10.69 8.37
C ASP A 176 -14.72 11.80 8.06
N PRO A 177 -14.36 12.02 6.79
CA PRO A 177 -13.33 13.00 6.45
C PRO A 177 -13.72 14.42 6.85
N TYR A 178 -15.02 14.75 6.90
CA TYR A 178 -15.49 16.07 7.32
C TYR A 178 -15.24 16.28 8.81
N ARG A 179 -15.69 15.35 9.66
CA ARG A 179 -15.57 15.49 11.14
C ARG A 179 -14.18 15.18 11.69
N ASP A 180 -13.47 14.24 11.07
CA ASP A 180 -12.27 13.66 11.64
C ASP A 180 -10.98 14.34 11.16
N SER A 181 -11.05 15.14 10.09
CA SER A 181 -9.83 15.77 9.54
C SER A 181 -10.04 17.08 8.79
N GLY A 182 -11.22 17.31 8.20
CA GLY A 182 -11.54 18.53 7.48
C GLY A 182 -11.99 19.65 8.42
N TYR A 183 -12.80 19.34 9.42
CA TYR A 183 -13.40 20.31 10.34
C TYR A 183 -13.52 19.74 11.74
N HIS A 184 -13.12 20.51 12.75
CA HIS A 184 -13.35 20.17 14.16
C HIS A 184 -14.45 21.06 14.71
N GLY A 185 -15.63 20.50 14.96
CA GLY A 185 -16.80 21.27 15.39
C GLY A 185 -17.27 22.32 14.37
N GLY A 186 -17.05 22.07 13.07
CA GLY A 186 -17.37 23.02 11.99
C GLY A 186 -16.27 24.05 11.69
N ILE A 187 -15.16 24.05 12.44
CA ILE A 187 -14.01 24.94 12.21
C ILE A 187 -13.02 24.24 11.28
N LEU A 188 -12.64 24.89 10.18
CA LEU A 188 -11.72 24.33 9.19
C LEU A 188 -10.37 23.95 9.80
N SER A 189 -9.98 22.70 9.59
CA SER A 189 -8.64 22.18 9.91
C SER A 189 -7.67 22.45 8.77
N GLN A 190 -6.47 22.93 9.10
CA GLN A 190 -5.40 23.15 8.11
C GLN A 190 -4.69 21.86 7.68
N PHE A 191 -5.00 20.73 8.33
CA PHE A 191 -4.35 19.45 8.08
C PHE A 191 -4.42 19.03 6.61
N GLN A 192 -5.62 19.08 6.01
CA GLN A 192 -5.83 18.60 4.64
C GLN A 192 -5.09 19.44 3.59
N GLU A 193 -4.99 20.75 3.81
CA GLU A 193 -4.23 21.65 2.95
C GLU A 193 -2.74 21.31 2.97
N LEU A 194 -2.16 21.18 4.18
CA LEU A 194 -0.74 20.86 4.34
C LEU A 194 -0.43 19.46 3.82
N TRP A 195 -1.24 18.47 4.19
CA TRP A 195 -1.09 17.09 3.75
C TRP A 195 -1.14 16.99 2.23
N SER A 196 -2.10 17.63 1.57
CA SER A 196 -2.21 17.62 0.11
C SER A 196 -0.97 18.23 -0.56
N LYS A 197 -0.50 19.38 -0.08
CA LYS A 197 0.71 20.03 -0.61
C LYS A 197 1.94 19.14 -0.51
N VAL A 198 2.12 18.44 0.61
CA VAL A 198 3.31 17.62 0.87
C VAL A 198 3.23 16.26 0.19
N GLN A 199 2.08 15.59 0.30
CA GLN A 199 1.93 14.16 -0.04
C GLN A 199 1.29 13.90 -1.41
N VAL A 200 0.53 14.84 -1.95
CA VAL A 200 -0.26 14.63 -3.18
C VAL A 200 0.31 15.44 -4.33
N VAL A 201 0.33 16.76 -4.19
CA VAL A 201 0.59 17.71 -5.30
C VAL A 201 1.96 17.48 -5.94
N ASN A 202 2.99 17.24 -5.12
CA ASN A 202 4.37 17.10 -5.60
C ASN A 202 4.66 15.78 -6.33
N VAL A 203 3.76 14.79 -6.24
CA VAL A 203 3.97 13.43 -6.78
C VAL A 203 2.86 12.96 -7.71
N GLN A 204 1.95 13.86 -8.08
CA GLN A 204 0.82 13.65 -8.99
C GLN A 204 1.23 13.12 -10.38
N TYR A 205 0.26 12.52 -11.07
CA TYR A 205 0.27 11.99 -12.43
C TYR A 205 0.93 10.62 -12.64
N GLY A 206 1.46 10.03 -11.59
CA GLY A 206 2.35 8.88 -11.71
C GLY A 206 3.65 9.29 -12.39
N ARG A 207 4.74 8.67 -11.96
CA ARG A 207 6.07 8.92 -12.53
C ARG A 207 6.54 7.76 -13.41
N GLY A 208 5.87 6.60 -13.35
CA GLY A 208 6.23 5.42 -14.12
C GLY A 208 7.69 5.06 -13.90
N ASP A 209 8.47 4.96 -14.98
CA ASP A 209 9.91 4.65 -14.92
C ASP A 209 10.76 5.75 -14.23
N ARG A 210 10.20 6.94 -13.97
CA ARG A 210 10.83 8.02 -13.19
C ARG A 210 10.38 8.05 -11.73
N ALA A 211 9.56 7.08 -11.31
CA ALA A 211 9.18 6.95 -9.91
C ALA A 211 10.39 6.59 -9.06
N ARG A 212 10.31 6.87 -7.76
CA ARG A 212 11.35 6.45 -6.83
C ARG A 212 11.45 4.93 -6.83
N THR A 213 12.70 4.46 -6.85
CA THR A 213 13.06 3.07 -6.63
C THR A 213 13.67 2.98 -5.25
N ASN A 214 13.31 1.96 -4.49
CA ASN A 214 13.81 1.81 -3.13
C ASN A 214 15.31 1.45 -3.22
N PRO A 215 16.22 2.27 -2.67
CA PRO A 215 17.65 2.05 -2.84
C PRO A 215 18.17 0.82 -2.10
N ASN A 216 17.43 0.31 -1.13
CA ASN A 216 17.78 -0.91 -0.41
C ASN A 216 17.44 -2.18 -1.22
N THR A 217 16.47 -2.09 -2.14
CA THR A 217 15.94 -3.23 -2.89
C THR A 217 16.20 -3.17 -4.38
N GLY A 218 16.57 -2.01 -4.92
CA GLY A 218 16.53 -1.75 -6.37
C GLY A 218 15.11 -1.86 -6.91
#